data_AF-A0A2Z6EZD1-F1
#
_entry.id   AF-A0A2Z6EZD1-F1
#
_cell.length_a   1.000
_cell.length_b   1.000
_cell.length_c   1.000
_cell.angle_alpha   90.00
_cell.angle_beta   90.00
_cell.angle_gamma   90.00
#
_symmetry.space_group_name_H-M   'P 1'
#
loop_
_entity.id
_entity.type
_entity.pdbx_description
1 polymer ?
#
loop_
_entity_poly.entity_id
_entity_poly.type
_entity_poly.pdbx_seq_one_letter_code
_entity_poly.pdbx_strand_id
1 'polypeptide(L)'
;MATEHALFTAALGLSAPWKVSDIRFDAQAKRIDFDITFTSGSRFACPACGAEAQAVHDTRQRSWQHLHFFEHQAYIHAAVPRVRCQDCGKTTQVEVPWARPGSGFSQLFEAMVITLCQQMSVQKVANYLGVGDVVGCQNPYIFGGGFKNTHNYWVAKS
;
A
#
# COMPACT_ATOMS: atom_id res chain seq x y z
N MET A 1 21.34 12.61 -6.72
CA MET A 1 20.30 11.99 -5.90
C MET A 1 20.92 11.69 -4.55
N ALA A 2 20.25 12.02 -3.45
CA ALA A 2 20.74 11.68 -2.12
C ALA A 2 20.93 10.16 -2.02
N THR A 3 22.05 9.71 -1.47
CA THR A 3 22.40 8.30 -1.34
C THR A 3 21.36 7.51 -0.53
N GLU A 4 20.72 8.17 0.43
CA GLU A 4 19.63 7.61 1.24
C GLU A 4 18.39 7.25 0.41
N HIS A 5 17.97 8.10 -0.54
CA HIS A 5 16.81 7.82 -1.40
C HIS A 5 17.03 6.56 -2.24
N ALA A 6 18.25 6.36 -2.75
CA ALA A 6 18.60 5.17 -3.51
C ALA A 6 18.57 3.91 -2.63
N LEU A 7 19.09 3.99 -1.40
CA LEU A 7 19.06 2.88 -0.43
C LEU A 7 17.61 2.48 -0.11
N PHE A 8 16.75 3.44 0.24
CA PHE A 8 15.35 3.14 0.59
C PHE A 8 14.51 2.73 -0.61
N THR A 9 14.81 3.24 -1.81
CA THR A 9 14.21 2.75 -3.07
C THR A 9 14.51 1.26 -3.24
N ALA A 10 15.76 0.85 -3.05
CA ALA A 10 16.16 -0.55 -3.14
C ALA A 10 15.57 -1.40 -2.00
N ALA A 11 15.57 -0.91 -0.77
CA ALA A 11 15.07 -1.62 0.40
C ALA A 11 13.55 -1.88 0.33
N LEU A 12 12.78 -0.94 -0.24
CA LEU A 12 11.35 -1.12 -0.50
C LEU A 12 11.07 -1.99 -1.74
N GLY A 13 12.10 -2.47 -2.43
CA GLY A 13 11.97 -3.28 -3.65
C GLY A 13 11.38 -2.52 -4.83
N LEU A 14 11.54 -1.19 -4.87
CA LEU A 14 11.03 -0.36 -5.94
C LEU A 14 11.95 -0.42 -7.16
N SER A 15 11.35 -0.61 -8.33
CA SER A 15 12.02 -0.50 -9.62
C SER A 15 11.50 0.70 -10.40
N ALA A 16 12.24 1.10 -11.43
CA ALA A 16 11.75 2.07 -12.39
C ALA A 16 10.33 1.69 -12.87
N PRO A 17 9.40 2.65 -12.99
CA PRO A 17 9.62 4.10 -12.91
C PRO A 17 9.57 4.68 -11.49
N TRP A 18 9.32 3.86 -10.46
CA TRP A 18 9.11 4.29 -9.08
C TRP A 18 10.43 4.56 -8.34
N LYS A 19 10.43 5.59 -7.51
CA LYS A 19 11.55 5.95 -6.64
C LYS A 19 11.09 6.74 -5.42
N VAL A 20 11.86 6.65 -4.34
CA VAL A 20 11.70 7.53 -3.18
C VAL A 20 12.16 8.93 -3.58
N SER A 21 11.30 9.93 -3.38
CA SER A 21 11.58 11.34 -3.62
C SER A 21 11.90 12.12 -2.35
N ASP A 22 11.30 11.75 -1.21
CA ASP A 22 11.52 12.41 0.08
C ASP A 22 11.32 11.42 1.23
N ILE A 23 11.97 11.70 2.35
CA ILE A 23 11.91 10.90 3.57
C ILE A 23 11.77 11.85 4.76
N ARG A 24 10.66 11.72 5.49
CA ARG A 24 10.38 12.54 6.68
C ARG A 24 10.40 11.65 7.91
N PHE A 25 11.29 11.96 8.84
CA PHE A 25 11.47 11.20 10.07
C PHE A 25 11.10 12.06 11.29
N ASP A 26 10.18 11.56 12.10
CA ASP A 26 9.75 12.17 13.36
C ASP A 26 9.96 11.17 14.51
N ALA A 27 11.04 11.40 15.26
CA ALA A 27 11.38 10.57 16.42
C ALA A 27 10.38 10.73 17.58
N GLN A 28 9.76 11.90 17.75
CA GLN A 28 8.83 12.15 18.85
C GLN A 28 7.49 11.46 18.59
N ALA A 29 7.00 11.56 17.34
CA ALA A 29 5.79 10.87 16.91
C ALA A 29 6.01 9.37 16.63
N LYS A 30 7.26 8.87 16.75
CA LYS A 30 7.66 7.51 16.37
C LYS A 30 7.19 7.15 14.96
N ARG A 31 7.44 8.03 13.99
CA ARG A 31 6.90 7.92 12.63
C ARG A 31 7.97 8.20 11.59
N ILE A 32 7.93 7.43 10.50
CA ILE A 32 8.70 7.69 9.29
C ILE A 32 7.76 7.66 8.07
N ASP A 33 7.88 8.65 7.22
CA ASP A 33 7.06 8.82 6.01
C ASP A 33 7.97 8.80 4.78
N PHE A 34 7.66 7.92 3.84
CA PHE A 34 8.34 7.78 2.57
C PHE A 34 7.46 8.34 1.46
N ASP A 35 7.89 9.42 0.80
CA ASP A 35 7.20 9.95 -0.37
C ASP A 35 7.78 9.30 -1.63
N ILE A 36 6.96 8.54 -2.35
CA ILE A 36 7.29 7.84 -3.58
C ILE A 36 6.71 8.62 -4.77
N THR A 37 7.54 8.79 -5.79
CA THR A 37 7.15 9.35 -7.07
C THR A 37 7.50 8.41 -8.22
N PHE A 38 6.93 8.67 -9.38
CA PHE A 38 7.34 8.04 -10.63
C PHE A 38 8.10 9.04 -11.51
N THR A 39 8.92 8.53 -12.42
CA THR A 39 9.69 9.38 -13.33
C THR A 39 8.76 10.13 -14.29
N SER A 40 8.91 11.45 -14.41
CA SER A 40 8.10 12.26 -15.34
C SER A 40 8.19 11.73 -16.77
N GLY A 41 7.05 11.72 -17.49
CA GLY A 41 6.97 11.15 -18.83
C GLY A 41 6.87 9.62 -18.87
N SER A 42 6.82 8.95 -17.71
CA SER A 42 6.54 7.52 -17.66
C SER A 42 5.19 7.20 -18.28
N ARG A 43 5.15 6.06 -18.97
CA ARG A 43 3.94 5.50 -19.57
C ARG A 43 3.60 4.20 -18.86
N PHE A 44 2.33 3.94 -18.71
CA PHE A 44 1.84 2.78 -17.96
C PHE A 44 0.88 1.96 -18.81
N ALA A 45 0.77 0.66 -18.50
CA ALA A 45 -0.25 -0.19 -19.09
C ALA A 45 -1.62 0.14 -18.47
N CYS A 46 -2.69 0.00 -19.26
CA CYS A 46 -4.06 0.14 -18.79
C CYS A 46 -4.49 -1.10 -18.00
N PRO A 47 -4.85 -0.97 -16.71
CA PRO A 47 -5.32 -2.11 -15.92
C PRO A 47 -6.63 -2.74 -16.40
N ALA A 48 -7.44 -2.04 -17.21
CA ALA A 48 -8.73 -2.57 -17.68
C ALA A 48 -8.64 -3.44 -18.94
N CYS A 49 -7.69 -3.18 -19.83
CA CYS A 49 -7.60 -3.89 -21.12
C CYS A 49 -6.18 -4.33 -21.50
N GLY A 50 -5.15 -3.99 -20.70
CA GLY A 50 -3.77 -4.35 -20.96
C GLY A 50 -3.04 -3.46 -21.98
N ALA A 51 -3.71 -2.46 -22.56
CA ALA A 51 -3.09 -1.54 -23.51
C ALA A 51 -1.84 -0.85 -22.94
N GLU A 52 -0.70 -0.99 -23.59
CA GLU A 52 0.58 -0.46 -23.12
C GLU A 52 0.76 1.04 -23.43
N ALA A 53 1.84 1.62 -22.90
CA ALA A 53 2.32 2.97 -23.27
C ALA A 53 1.30 4.13 -23.10
N GLN A 54 0.32 3.99 -22.20
CA GLN A 54 -0.68 5.02 -21.97
C GLN A 54 -0.09 6.21 -21.19
N ALA A 55 -0.44 7.43 -21.59
CA ALA A 55 -0.01 8.64 -20.91
C ALA A 55 -0.78 8.82 -19.59
N VAL A 56 -0.09 9.39 -18.59
CA VAL A 56 -0.71 9.79 -17.33
C VAL A 56 -1.68 10.94 -17.60
N HIS A 57 -2.93 10.77 -17.17
CA HIS A 57 -4.00 11.76 -17.30
C HIS A 57 -4.06 12.67 -16.08
N ASP A 58 -4.16 12.06 -14.90
CA ASP A 58 -4.18 12.71 -13.60
C ASP A 58 -3.46 11.84 -12.56
N THR A 59 -3.22 12.38 -11.37
CA THR A 59 -2.64 11.63 -10.26
C THR A 59 -3.53 11.75 -9.02
N ARG A 60 -3.54 10.73 -8.17
CA ARG A 60 -4.25 10.75 -6.88
C ARG A 60 -3.29 10.43 -5.75
N GLN A 61 -3.26 11.31 -4.76
CA GLN A 61 -2.51 11.07 -3.54
C GLN A 61 -3.14 9.92 -2.76
N ARG A 62 -2.29 8.97 -2.35
CA ARG A 62 -2.67 7.86 -1.50
C ARG A 62 -1.57 7.59 -0.48
N SER A 63 -1.99 7.02 0.65
CA SER A 63 -1.12 6.69 1.77
C SER A 63 -1.36 5.24 2.16
N TRP A 64 -0.28 4.53 2.51
CA TRP A 64 -0.33 3.17 3.02
C TRP A 64 0.51 3.04 4.27
N GLN A 65 0.03 2.31 5.27
CA GLN A 65 0.90 1.87 6.36
C GLN A 65 1.76 0.70 5.87
N HIS A 66 3.06 0.79 6.13
CA HIS A 66 4.07 -0.22 5.81
C HIS A 66 4.59 -0.89 7.09
N LEU A 67 5.45 -1.91 6.92
CA LEU A 67 6.16 -2.53 8.03
C LEU A 67 6.92 -1.48 8.83
N HIS A 68 6.84 -1.56 10.16
CA HIS A 68 7.52 -0.62 11.04
C HIS A 68 9.03 -0.62 10.76
N PHE A 69 9.60 0.58 10.74
CA PHE A 69 11.04 0.78 10.63
C PHE A 69 11.62 0.90 12.04
N PHE A 70 12.14 -0.22 12.55
CA PHE A 70 12.47 -0.39 13.97
C PHE A 70 11.24 -0.13 14.87
N GLU A 71 11.32 0.80 15.80
CA GLU A 71 10.21 1.20 16.67
C GLU A 71 9.27 2.24 16.05
N HIS A 72 9.52 2.68 14.81
CA HIS A 72 8.78 3.74 14.15
C HIS A 72 7.74 3.19 13.19
N GLN A 73 6.53 3.72 13.25
CA GLN A 73 5.49 3.43 12.25
C GLN A 73 5.91 3.99 10.90
N ALA A 74 5.93 3.14 9.88
CA ALA A 74 6.30 3.54 8.53
C ALA A 74 5.05 3.77 7.67
N TYR A 75 5.01 4.89 6.96
CA TYR A 75 3.98 5.19 5.98
C TYR A 75 4.61 5.44 4.61
N ILE A 76 3.93 4.96 3.58
CA ILE A 76 4.27 5.23 2.19
C ILE A 76 3.22 6.19 1.65
N HIS A 77 3.65 7.27 1.04
CA HIS A 77 2.82 8.23 0.34
C HIS A 77 3.18 8.22 -1.14
N ALA A 78 2.19 8.21 -2.02
CA ALA A 78 2.47 8.32 -3.45
C ALA A 78 1.32 9.00 -4.21
N ALA A 79 1.71 9.78 -5.21
CA ALA A 79 0.82 10.28 -6.24
C ALA A 79 0.60 9.18 -7.29
N VAL A 80 -0.43 8.35 -7.12
CA VAL A 80 -0.68 7.23 -8.05
C VAL A 80 -1.23 7.76 -9.37
N PRO A 81 -0.60 7.44 -10.51
CA PRO A 81 -1.07 7.88 -11.81
C PRO A 81 -2.36 7.17 -12.19
N ARG A 82 -3.23 7.92 -12.86
CA ARG A 82 -4.41 7.42 -13.55
C ARG A 82 -4.20 7.63 -15.04
N VAL A 83 -4.43 6.57 -15.81
CA VAL A 83 -4.30 6.58 -17.26
C VAL A 83 -5.68 6.67 -17.88
N ARG A 84 -5.84 7.55 -18.87
CA ARG A 84 -6.99 7.56 -19.76
C ARG A 84 -6.61 6.72 -20.98
N CYS A 85 -7.14 5.49 -21.02
CA CYS A 85 -6.80 4.56 -22.09
C CYS A 85 -7.41 5.01 -23.41
N GLN A 86 -6.60 5.09 -24.47
CA GLN A 86 -7.07 5.44 -25.81
C GLN A 86 -7.82 4.29 -26.47
N ASP A 87 -7.49 3.04 -26.14
CA ASP A 87 -8.09 1.85 -26.77
C ASP A 87 -9.48 1.53 -26.20
N CYS A 88 -9.63 1.52 -24.86
CA CYS A 88 -10.90 1.19 -24.22
C CYS A 88 -11.70 2.40 -23.71
N GLY A 89 -11.14 3.61 -23.81
CA GLY A 89 -11.77 4.86 -23.35
C GLY A 89 -11.92 5.01 -21.83
N LYS A 90 -11.54 4.00 -21.04
CA LYS A 90 -11.69 4.01 -19.57
C LYS A 90 -10.55 4.79 -18.91
N THR A 91 -10.88 5.52 -17.84
CA THR A 91 -9.87 6.15 -16.96
C THR A 91 -9.66 5.30 -15.73
N THR A 92 -8.49 4.67 -15.62
CA THR A 92 -8.17 3.68 -14.59
C THR A 92 -6.92 4.07 -13.82
N GLN A 93 -6.88 3.74 -12.53
CA GLN A 93 -5.71 3.98 -11.70
C GLN A 93 -4.71 2.83 -11.86
N VAL A 94 -3.44 3.17 -12.10
CA VAL A 94 -2.35 2.20 -12.24
C VAL A 94 -2.15 1.44 -10.93
N GLU A 95 -1.84 0.15 -11.06
CA GLU A 95 -1.48 -0.69 -9.93
C GLU A 95 -0.08 -0.36 -9.40
N VAL A 96 0.05 -0.29 -8.08
CA VAL A 96 1.34 -0.01 -7.43
C VAL A 96 1.97 -1.32 -6.97
N PRO A 97 3.31 -1.48 -7.05
CA PRO A 97 3.96 -2.75 -6.73
C PRO A 97 3.89 -3.11 -5.24
N TRP A 98 3.72 -2.13 -4.35
CA TRP A 98 3.74 -2.38 -2.89
C TRP A 98 2.37 -2.59 -2.25
N ALA A 99 1.25 -2.38 -2.94
CA ALA A 99 -0.09 -2.46 -2.34
C ALA A 99 -1.15 -2.97 -3.32
N ARG A 100 -2.16 -3.67 -2.79
CA ARG A 100 -3.32 -4.12 -3.58
C ARG A 100 -4.25 -2.94 -3.90
N PRO A 101 -4.99 -3.00 -5.02
CA PRO A 101 -6.00 -1.99 -5.34
C PRO A 101 -7.00 -1.80 -4.19
N GLY A 102 -7.12 -0.57 -3.70
CA GLY A 102 -8.06 -0.23 -2.63
C GLY A 102 -7.58 -0.53 -1.20
N SER A 103 -6.42 -1.15 -1.01
CA SER A 103 -5.85 -1.34 0.33
C SER A 103 -5.22 -0.05 0.86
N GLY A 104 -5.31 0.16 2.18
CA GLY A 104 -4.57 1.17 2.95
C GLY A 104 -3.29 0.62 3.58
N PHE A 105 -2.93 -0.62 3.27
CA PHE A 105 -1.73 -1.29 3.79
C PHE A 105 -0.85 -1.78 2.64
N SER A 106 0.45 -1.93 2.90
CA SER A 106 1.34 -2.59 1.95
C SER A 106 1.13 -4.10 1.94
N GLN A 107 1.46 -4.75 0.84
CA GLN A 107 1.38 -6.22 0.70
C GLN A 107 2.22 -6.93 1.77
N LEU A 108 3.41 -6.41 2.06
CA LEU A 108 4.28 -6.93 3.11
C LEU A 108 3.67 -6.75 4.51
N PHE A 109 2.98 -5.64 4.75
CA PHE A 109 2.26 -5.40 6.00
C PHE A 109 1.12 -6.41 6.18
N GLU A 110 0.30 -6.61 5.15
CA GLU A 110 -0.78 -7.60 5.17
C GLU A 110 -0.25 -9.02 5.45
N ALA A 111 0.87 -9.39 4.83
CA ALA A 111 1.52 -10.69 5.07
C ALA A 111 2.02 -10.85 6.51
N MET A 112 2.60 -9.80 7.10
CA MET A 112 3.01 -9.81 8.52
C MET A 112 1.80 -9.94 9.46
N VAL A 113 0.72 -9.19 9.20
CA VAL A 113 -0.52 -9.28 9.99
C VAL A 113 -1.07 -10.70 9.98
N ILE A 114 -1.14 -11.34 8.81
CA ILE A 114 -1.62 -12.73 8.67
C ILE A 114 -0.72 -13.68 9.48
N THR A 115 0.60 -13.52 9.39
CA THR A 115 1.56 -14.37 10.12
C THR A 115 1.43 -14.21 11.64
N LEU A 116 1.25 -12.99 12.14
CA LEU A 116 1.07 -12.74 13.57
C LEU A 116 -0.28 -13.27 14.08
N CYS A 117 -1.34 -13.12 13.30
CA CYS A 117 -2.68 -13.64 13.65
C CYS A 117 -2.71 -15.16 13.78
N GLN A 118 -1.74 -15.90 13.23
CA GLN A 118 -1.60 -17.33 13.45
C GLN A 118 -1.07 -17.68 14.85
N GLN A 119 -0.38 -16.73 15.52
CA GLN A 119 0.32 -16.97 16.79
C GLN A 119 -0.33 -16.24 17.98
N MET A 120 -1.12 -15.18 17.73
CA MET A 120 -1.77 -14.40 18.77
C MET A 120 -3.14 -13.87 18.34
N SER A 121 -3.94 -13.36 19.29
CA SER A 121 -5.26 -12.82 18.97
C SER A 121 -5.16 -11.54 18.13
N VAL A 122 -6.16 -11.34 17.27
CA VAL A 122 -6.25 -10.17 16.37
C VAL A 122 -6.13 -8.85 17.13
N GLN A 123 -6.71 -8.75 18.33
CA GLN A 123 -6.60 -7.55 19.17
C GLN A 123 -5.16 -7.29 19.65
N LYS A 124 -4.40 -8.35 19.97
CA LYS A 124 -2.98 -8.20 20.34
C LYS A 124 -2.15 -7.76 19.13
N VAL A 125 -2.43 -8.31 17.94
CA VAL A 125 -1.78 -7.89 16.69
C VAL A 125 -2.08 -6.42 16.39
N ALA A 126 -3.35 -6.01 16.49
CA ALA A 126 -3.79 -4.62 16.31
C ALA A 126 -3.04 -3.66 17.23
N ASN A 127 -2.97 -3.96 18.54
CA ASN A 127 -2.24 -3.14 19.50
C ASN A 127 -0.73 -3.13 19.23
N TYR A 128 -0.15 -4.28 18.86
CA TYR A 128 1.28 -4.39 18.58
C TYR A 128 1.70 -3.59 17.34
N LEU A 129 0.86 -3.58 16.30
CA LEU A 129 1.10 -2.86 15.05
C LEU A 129 0.55 -1.43 15.06
N GLY A 130 -0.12 -1.01 16.14
CA GLY A 130 -0.83 0.27 16.22
C GLY A 130 -1.92 0.42 15.15
N VAL A 131 -2.56 -0.68 14.74
CA VAL A 131 -3.66 -0.71 13.77
C VAL A 131 -4.98 -0.77 14.54
N GLY A 132 -5.59 0.39 14.80
CA GLY A 132 -6.85 0.43 15.56
C GLY A 132 -7.39 1.83 15.85
N ASP A 133 -6.52 2.84 15.94
CA ASP A 133 -6.92 4.23 16.21
C ASP A 133 -7.31 5.01 14.95
N VAL A 134 -7.26 4.37 13.78
CA VAL A 134 -7.67 4.97 12.51
C VAL A 134 -9.19 4.84 12.39
N VAL A 135 -9.89 5.88 12.86
CA VAL A 135 -11.32 6.12 12.64
C VAL A 135 -11.60 6.10 11.12
N GLY A 136 -11.90 4.93 10.56
CA GLY A 136 -12.35 4.82 9.16
C GLY A 136 -11.82 3.66 8.32
N CYS A 137 -10.88 2.82 8.80
CA CYS A 137 -10.42 1.68 7.99
C CYS A 137 -11.27 0.41 8.25
N GLN A 138 -12.54 0.43 7.82
CA GLN A 138 -13.26 -0.81 7.53
C GLN A 138 -12.69 -1.40 6.24
N ASN A 139 -11.55 -2.08 6.32
CA ASN A 139 -11.07 -2.92 5.22
C ASN A 139 -11.76 -4.30 5.30
N PRO A 140 -12.71 -4.62 4.41
CA PRO A 140 -13.41 -5.91 4.43
C PRO A 140 -12.47 -7.09 4.13
N TYR A 141 -11.26 -6.86 3.62
CA TYR A 141 -10.29 -7.93 3.36
C TYR A 141 -9.47 -8.37 4.57
N ILE A 142 -9.48 -7.60 5.68
CA ILE A 142 -8.79 -7.98 6.93
C ILE A 142 -9.79 -8.15 8.08
N PHE A 143 -10.87 -7.37 8.10
CA PHE A 143 -11.86 -7.36 9.19
C PHE A 143 -13.31 -7.57 8.70
N GLY A 144 -13.52 -7.96 7.44
CA GLY A 144 -14.85 -8.16 6.84
C GLY A 144 -15.56 -9.45 7.24
N GLY A 145 -15.31 -9.94 8.45
CA GLY A 145 -16.10 -10.96 9.10
C GLY A 145 -16.62 -10.38 10.40
N GLY A 146 -17.91 -10.01 10.42
CA GLY A 146 -18.58 -9.66 11.67
C GLY A 146 -18.33 -10.75 12.69
N PHE A 147 -17.73 -10.38 13.82
CA PHE A 147 -17.53 -11.25 14.97
C PHE A 147 -18.89 -11.71 15.49
N LYS A 148 -19.37 -12.84 14.96
CA LYS A 148 -20.38 -13.66 15.63
C LYS A 148 -19.70 -14.95 16.05
N ASN A 149 -19.79 -15.18 17.36
CA ASN A 149 -19.38 -16.37 18.06
C ASN A 149 -19.78 -17.66 17.34
N THR A 150 -18.97 -18.70 17.61
CA THR A 150 -19.25 -20.14 17.51
C THR A 150 -19.26 -20.82 16.12
N HIS A 151 -18.35 -21.79 16.02
CA HIS A 151 -18.38 -23.00 15.18
C HIS A 151 -18.93 -22.91 13.75
N ASN A 152 -18.04 -22.85 12.76
CA ASN A 152 -17.83 -23.91 11.75
C ASN A 152 -17.20 -23.37 10.45
N TYR A 153 -16.24 -24.16 9.97
CA TYR A 153 -15.74 -24.33 8.61
C TYR A 153 -16.15 -23.34 7.51
N TRP A 154 -15.12 -22.72 6.93
CA TRP A 154 -15.15 -21.93 5.71
C TRP A 154 -15.57 -22.79 4.50
N VAL A 155 -16.66 -22.41 3.83
CA VAL A 155 -16.96 -22.85 2.46
C VAL A 155 -16.66 -21.69 1.53
N ALA A 156 -15.68 -21.90 0.65
CA ALA A 156 -15.42 -21.02 -0.48
C ALA A 156 -16.57 -21.12 -1.50
N LYS A 157 -17.09 -19.96 -1.90
CA LYS A 157 -17.85 -19.72 -3.15
C LYS A 157 -17.48 -18.31 -3.59
N SER A 158 -17.19 -18.02 -4.85
CA SER A 158 -17.22 -18.78 -6.11
C SER A 158 -16.47 -17.94 -7.14
#